data_AF-A0A268BQG3-F1
#
_entry.id   AF-A0A268BQG3-F1
#
_cell.length_a   1.000
_cell.length_b   1.000
_cell.length_c   1.000
_cell.angle_alpha   90.00
_cell.angle_beta   90.00
_cell.angle_gamma   90.00
#
_symmetry.space_group_name_H-M   'P 1'
#
loop_
_entity.id
_entity.type
_entity.pdbx_description
1 polymer ?
#
loop_
_entity_poly.entity_id
_entity_poly.type
_entity_poly.pdbx_seq_one_letter_code
_entity_poly.pdbx_strand_id
1 'polypeptide(L)'
;MGGFIAQQPNGRYCRCSTIVECPTHYNMTREDYLDGVTGNHTREERKDILQYHLQPFEAVVESTTILNMNRETIDRIFKEMTENPTGSYVVTGI
;
A
#
# COMPACT_ATOMS: atom_id res chain seq x y z
N MET A 1 8.60 14.13 -4.83
CA MET A 1 7.16 14.47 -4.95
C MET A 1 6.41 13.74 -3.85
N GLY A 2 5.50 14.43 -3.17
CA GLY A 2 4.90 14.04 -1.88
C GLY A 2 4.12 12.71 -1.92
N GLY A 3 4.28 11.93 -0.87
CA GLY A 3 3.67 10.63 -0.68
C GLY A 3 4.48 9.77 0.26
N PHE A 4 3.90 8.67 0.72
CA PHE A 4 4.54 7.72 1.61
C PHE A 4 4.20 6.29 1.21
N ILE A 5 5.01 5.35 1.70
CA ILE A 5 4.80 3.92 1.54
C ILE A 5 4.23 3.36 2.84
N ALA A 6 3.21 2.52 2.73
CA ALA A 6 2.65 1.82 3.88
C ALA A 6 2.53 0.32 3.58
N GLN A 7 2.61 -0.48 4.64
CA GLN A 7 2.30 -1.90 4.57
C GLN A 7 0.79 -2.10 4.70
N GLN A 8 0.22 -2.92 3.84
CA GLN A 8 -1.19 -3.28 3.83
C GLN A 8 -1.45 -4.47 4.76
N PRO A 9 -2.69 -4.62 5.28
CA PRO A 9 -3.04 -5.76 6.12
C PRO A 9 -2.86 -7.12 5.44
N ASN A 10 -2.96 -7.18 4.11
CA ASN A 10 -2.69 -8.39 3.33
C ASN A 10 -1.18 -8.70 3.10
N GLY A 11 -0.28 -7.94 3.73
CA GLY A 11 1.17 -8.11 3.63
C GLY A 11 1.84 -7.50 2.38
N ARG A 12 1.08 -6.83 1.51
CA ARG A 12 1.59 -6.06 0.35
C ARG A 12 1.90 -4.61 0.73
N TYR A 13 2.37 -3.82 -0.25
CA TYR A 13 2.73 -2.41 -0.06
C TYR A 13 1.87 -1.50 -0.94
N CYS A 14 1.50 -0.33 -0.42
CA CYS A 14 0.88 0.75 -1.19
C CYS A 14 1.72 2.02 -1.14
N ARG A 15 1.50 2.87 -2.14
CA ARG A 15 1.94 4.26 -2.13
C ARG A 15 0.72 5.15 -2.03
N CYS A 16 0.66 5.97 -0.99
CA CYS A 16 -0.32 7.03 -0.85
C CYS A 16 0.27 8.36 -1.32
N SER A 17 -0.51 9.13 -2.08
CA SER A 17 -0.15 10.48 -2.50
C SER A 17 -0.71 11.49 -1.51
N THR A 18 0.12 12.34 -0.92
CA THR A 18 -0.36 13.46 -0.09
C THR A 18 -0.92 14.62 -0.93
N ILE A 19 -0.71 14.60 -2.25
CA ILE A 19 -1.23 15.63 -3.17
C ILE A 19 -2.65 15.28 -3.64
N VAL A 20 -2.88 13.99 -3.92
CA VAL A 20 -4.20 13.50 -4.38
C VAL A 20 -5.02 12.97 -3.20
N GLU A 21 -4.39 12.84 -2.03
CA GLU A 21 -5.02 12.32 -0.80
C GLU A 21 -5.70 10.96 -1.05
N CYS A 22 -4.99 10.07 -1.75
CA CYS A 22 -5.49 8.75 -2.15
C CYS A 22 -4.33 7.79 -2.43
N PRO A 23 -4.54 6.46 -2.29
CA PRO A 23 -3.64 5.45 -2.83
C PRO A 23 -3.51 5.59 -4.35
N THR A 24 -2.28 5.61 -4.86
CA THR A 24 -2.03 5.62 -6.32
C THR A 24 -1.45 4.32 -6.82
N HIS A 25 -0.84 3.54 -5.92
CA HIS A 25 -0.37 2.18 -6.18
C HIS A 25 -0.71 1.35 -4.94
N TYR A 26 -1.16 0.12 -5.15
CA TYR A 26 -1.57 -0.78 -4.08
C TYR A 26 -1.33 -2.24 -4.50
N ASN A 27 -1.44 -3.17 -3.55
CA ASN A 27 -1.11 -4.58 -3.74
C ASN A 27 0.28 -4.86 -4.33
N MET A 28 1.24 -3.94 -4.17
CA MET A 28 2.60 -4.13 -4.67
C MET A 28 3.33 -5.18 -3.82
N THR A 29 4.03 -6.10 -4.47
CA THR A 29 5.03 -6.92 -3.79
C THR A 29 6.21 -6.06 -3.34
N ARG A 30 7.07 -6.64 -2.49
CA ARG A 30 8.32 -5.97 -2.10
C ARG A 30 9.19 -5.70 -3.33
N GLU A 31 9.32 -6.70 -4.20
CA GLU A 31 10.10 -6.60 -5.44
C GLU A 31 9.48 -5.59 -6.41
N ASP A 32 8.16 -5.55 -6.58
CA ASP A 32 7.46 -4.54 -7.39
C ASP A 32 7.87 -3.13 -6.95
N TYR A 33 7.87 -2.88 -5.64
CA TYR A 33 8.31 -1.60 -5.10
C TYR A 33 9.80 -1.35 -5.39
N LEU A 34 10.68 -2.31 -5.11
CA LEU A 34 12.12 -2.16 -5.32
C LEU A 34 12.52 -1.95 -6.79
N ASP A 35 11.77 -2.54 -7.73
CA ASP A 35 11.97 -2.40 -9.17
C ASP A 35 11.45 -1.05 -9.70
N GLY A 36 10.72 -0.31 -8.87
CA GLY A 36 10.39 1.10 -9.12
C GLY A 36 9.01 1.34 -9.70
N VAL A 37 8.05 0.46 -9.41
CA VAL A 37 6.64 0.63 -9.81
C VAL A 37 6.07 1.97 -9.35
N THR A 38 6.49 2.51 -8.21
CA THR A 38 6.02 3.81 -7.71
C THR A 38 6.67 5.01 -8.41
N GLY A 39 7.67 4.77 -9.24
CA GLY A 39 8.58 5.79 -9.75
C GLY A 39 9.38 6.46 -8.63
N ASN A 40 10.45 7.14 -9.02
CA ASN A 40 11.34 7.87 -8.12
C ASN A 40 12.15 6.95 -7.19
N HIS A 41 13.27 7.47 -6.70
CA HIS A 41 14.27 6.79 -5.88
C HIS A 41 15.12 5.72 -6.57
N THR A 42 16.34 5.54 -6.09
CA THR A 42 17.18 4.38 -6.42
C THR A 42 16.69 3.15 -5.66
N ARG A 43 17.17 1.96 -6.04
CA ARG A 43 16.79 0.72 -5.35
C ARG A 43 17.25 0.71 -3.89
N GLU A 44 18.40 1.31 -3.60
CA GLU A 44 18.97 1.46 -2.26
C GLU A 44 18.08 2.36 -1.39
N GLU A 45 17.70 3.53 -1.90
CA GLU A 45 16.79 4.44 -1.19
C GLU A 45 15.43 3.77 -0.91
N ARG A 46 14.93 2.94 -1.82
CA ARG A 46 13.69 2.17 -1.59
C ARG A 46 13.85 1.14 -0.48
N LYS A 47 15.01 0.50 -0.35
CA LYS A 47 15.28 -0.40 0.79
C LYS A 47 15.28 0.38 2.10
N ASP A 48 15.91 1.55 2.12
CA ASP A 48 15.93 2.43 3.30
C ASP A 48 14.51 2.89 3.67
N ILE A 49 13.68 3.22 2.68
CA ILE A 49 12.27 3.57 2.91
C ILE A 49 11.51 2.41 3.55
N LEU A 50 11.63 1.19 3.02
CA LEU A 50 10.98 0.02 3.61
C LEU A 50 11.47 -0.28 5.02
N GLN A 51 12.73 0.04 5.34
CA GLN A 51 13.33 -0.25 6.64
C GLN A 51 13.01 0.81 7.71
N TYR A 52 13.02 2.09 7.34
CA TYR A 52 13.03 3.21 8.30
C TYR A 52 11.87 4.20 8.14
N HIS A 53 11.17 4.20 7.00
CA HIS A 53 10.15 5.21 6.68
C HIS A 53 8.78 4.62 6.34
N LEU A 54 8.62 3.30 6.49
CA LEU A 54 7.37 2.60 6.27
C LEU A 54 6.31 3.09 7.25
N GLN A 55 5.17 3.53 6.72
CA GLN A 55 4.05 4.02 7.52
C GLN A 55 3.08 2.88 7.86
N PRO A 56 2.33 3.02 8.97
CA PRO A 56 1.22 2.13 9.28
C PRO A 56 0.07 2.27 8.26
N PHE A 57 -0.76 1.25 8.11
CA PHE A 57 -1.89 1.28 7.17
C PHE A 57 -2.93 2.33 7.56
N GLU A 58 -3.09 2.59 8.86
CA GLU A 58 -3.97 3.61 9.42
C GLU A 58 -3.69 5.00 8.83
N ALA A 59 -2.43 5.32 8.57
CA ALA A 59 -2.05 6.58 7.92
C ALA A 59 -2.63 6.70 6.49
N VAL A 60 -2.81 5.58 5.78
CA VAL A 60 -3.47 5.56 4.47
C VAL A 60 -4.95 5.89 4.61
N VAL A 61 -5.62 5.31 5.60
CA VAL A 61 -7.04 5.56 5.88
C VAL A 61 -7.27 7.03 6.22
N GLU A 62 -6.43 7.59 7.10
CA GLU A 62 -6.52 9.00 7.51
C GLU A 62 -6.23 9.99 6.38
N SER A 63 -5.32 9.63 5.47
CA SER A 63 -4.94 10.48 4.34
C SER A 63 -5.82 10.31 3.09
N THR A 64 -6.78 9.39 3.10
CA THR A 64 -7.66 9.14 1.95
C THR A 64 -8.91 10.02 2.01
N THR A 65 -9.14 10.84 0.99
CA THR A 65 -10.33 11.67 0.86
C THR A 65 -11.16 11.30 -0.37
N ILE A 66 -12.46 11.60 -0.33
CA ILE A 66 -13.39 11.37 -1.46
C ILE A 66 -13.38 12.50 -2.50
N LEU A 67 -12.48 13.48 -2.36
CA LEU A 67 -12.42 14.66 -3.22
C LEU A 67 -11.90 14.29 -4.62
N ASN A 68 -10.97 13.35 -4.68
CA ASN A 68 -10.28 12.94 -5.91
C ASN A 68 -10.65 11.54 -6.38
N MET A 69 -11.45 10.80 -5.59
CA MET A 69 -11.89 9.43 -5.91
C MET A 69 -13.26 9.14 -5.29
N ASN A 70 -14.12 8.43 -6.03
CA ASN A 70 -15.45 8.05 -5.53
C ASN A 70 -15.33 7.00 -4.40
N ARG A 71 -16.27 7.08 -3.44
CA ARG A 71 -16.36 6.18 -2.28
C ARG A 71 -16.36 4.70 -2.66
N GLU A 72 -17.16 4.30 -3.65
CA GLU A 72 -17.20 2.89 -4.08
C GLU A 72 -15.85 2.37 -4.59
N THR A 73 -15.05 3.25 -5.20
CA THR A 73 -13.71 2.90 -5.67
C THR A 73 -12.75 2.77 -4.49
N ILE A 74 -12.82 3.68 -3.52
CA ILE A 74 -12.03 3.63 -2.28
C ILE A 74 -12.37 2.36 -1.50
N ASP A 75 -13.65 2.05 -1.32
CA ASP A 75 -14.13 0.87 -0.60
C ASP A 75 -13.60 -0.42 -1.25
N ARG A 76 -13.63 -0.49 -2.60
CA ARG A 76 -13.06 -1.62 -3.34
C ARG A 76 -11.54 -1.74 -3.13
N ILE A 77 -10.80 -0.64 -3.24
CA ILE A 77 -9.34 -0.64 -3.04
C ILE A 77 -9.00 -1.10 -1.62
N PHE A 78 -9.67 -0.59 -0.59
CA PHE A 78 -9.41 -0.98 0.80
C PHE A 78 -9.78 -2.44 1.05
N LYS A 79 -10.87 -2.93 0.44
CA LYS A 79 -11.20 -4.35 0.47
C LYS A 79 -10.06 -5.19 -0.12
N GLU A 80 -9.54 -4.85 -1.29
CA GLU A 80 -8.42 -5.58 -1.90
C GLU A 80 -7.13 -5.52 -1.08
N MET A 81 -6.85 -4.41 -0.39
CA MET A 81 -5.69 -4.25 0.51
C MET A 81 -5.82 -5.05 1.81
N THR A 82 -7.04 -5.39 2.22
CA THR A 82 -7.31 -6.12 3.46
C THR A 82 -7.52 -7.61 3.24
N GLU A 83 -7.99 -8.01 2.05
CA GLU A 83 -8.12 -9.40 1.67
C GLU A 83 -6.76 -10.02 1.36
N ASN A 84 -6.40 -11.09 2.08
CA ASN A 84 -5.18 -11.84 1.83
C ASN A 84 -5.23 -12.51 0.43
N PRO A 85 -4.26 -12.28 -0.47
CA PRO A 85 -4.17 -13.03 -1.72
C PRO A 85 -3.75 -14.50 -1.51
N THR A 86 -3.48 -14.91 -0.27
CA THR A 86 -3.12 -16.29 0.07
C THR A 86 -4.37 -17.14 0.21
N GLY A 87 -4.74 -17.80 -0.88
CA GLY A 87 -5.55 -19.01 -0.78
C GLY A 87 -4.88 -20.02 0.15
N SER A 88 -5.69 -20.67 0.98
CA SER A 88 -5.42 -21.98 1.60
C SER A 88 -4.11 -22.08 2.42
N TYR A 89 -4.16 -21.63 3.68
CA TYR A 89 -3.59 -22.47 4.74
C TYR A 89 -4.75 -23.13 5.47
N VAL A 90 -4.86 -24.43 5.22
CA VAL A 90 -5.69 -25.41 5.92
C VAL A 90 -5.81 -25.06 7.41
N VAL A 91 -7.06 -25.06 7.89
CA VAL A 91 -7.38 -25.36 9.28
C VAL A 91 -6.75 -26.72 9.57
N THR A 92 -5.52 -26.73 10.08
CA THR A 92 -4.96 -27.89 10.75
C THR A 92 -5.44 -27.75 12.19
N GLY A 93 -6.47 -28.53 12.50
CA GLY A 93 -7.11 -28.50 13.80
C GLY A 93 -6.16 -28.90 14.91
N ILE A 94 -6.49 -28.40 16.10
CA ILE A 94 -6.62 -29.19 17.32
C ILE A 94 -7.82 -28.60 18.08
#